data_AF-A0A349PVC3-F1
#
_entry.id   AF-A0A349PVC3-F1
#
_cell.length_a   1.000
_cell.length_b   1.000
_cell.length_c   1.000
_cell.angle_alpha   90.00
_cell.angle_beta   90.00
_cell.angle_gamma   90.00
#
_symmetry.space_group_name_H-M   'P 1'
#
loop_
_entity.id
_entity.type
_entity.pdbx_description
1 polymer ?
#
loop_
_entity_poly.entity_id
_entity_poly.type
_entity_poly.pdbx_seq_one_letter_code
_entity_poly.pdbx_strand_id
1 'polypeptide(L)'
;EIQLNMYHALALGAAMYALGLVLMKKIPVLSRFCIPAPLVGGLCFAIFNTILYATGTAVITFDDTLQTVFMIFFFTTVGFTVSIPMLLKSGKSVIMLLILSVVMIILQNVVGSGVMALMGKDPLYGLACGSISMIGGPGTAAGIGPDLDAAGAIGGTTVAVAAATFGL
;
A
#
# COMPACT_ATOMS: atom_id res chain seq x y z
N GLU A 1 -21.44 -15.15 7.32
CA GLU A 1 -20.10 -14.91 6.77
C GLU A 1 -19.95 -15.64 5.46
N ILE A 2 -19.46 -14.99 4.42
CA ILE A 2 -19.14 -15.61 3.13
C ILE A 2 -17.63 -15.75 3.08
N GLN A 3 -17.13 -16.98 3.18
CA GLN A 3 -15.71 -17.27 3.11
C GLN A 3 -15.31 -17.60 1.67
N LEU A 4 -14.53 -16.72 1.06
CA LEU A 4 -13.96 -16.97 -0.26
C LEU A 4 -12.65 -17.72 -0.11
N ASN A 5 -12.65 -18.98 -0.55
CA ASN A 5 -11.45 -19.79 -0.72
C ASN A 5 -10.43 -19.06 -1.64
N MET A 6 -9.15 -19.39 -1.47
CA MET A 6 -8.00 -18.95 -2.25
C MET A 6 -8.26 -18.75 -3.77
N TYR A 7 -8.91 -19.72 -4.43
CA TYR A 7 -9.24 -19.60 -5.87
C TYR A 7 -10.29 -18.51 -6.15
N HIS A 8 -11.29 -18.37 -5.29
CA HIS A 8 -12.32 -17.34 -5.41
C HIS A 8 -11.76 -15.95 -5.11
N ALA A 9 -10.87 -15.84 -4.12
CA ALA A 9 -10.17 -14.59 -3.81
C ALA A 9 -9.32 -14.11 -4.99
N LEU A 10 -8.59 -15.01 -5.64
CA LEU A 10 -7.82 -14.71 -6.86
C LEU A 10 -8.73 -14.29 -8.02
N ALA A 11 -9.81 -15.03 -8.27
CA ALA A 11 -10.76 -14.73 -9.32
C ALA A 11 -11.42 -13.37 -9.11
N LEU A 12 -11.76 -13.04 -7.86
CA LEU A 12 -12.28 -11.74 -7.47
C LEU A 12 -11.25 -10.64 -7.72
N GLY A 13 -9.99 -10.84 -7.33
CA GLY A 13 -8.90 -9.90 -7.61
C GLY A 13 -8.73 -9.61 -9.10
N ALA A 14 -8.76 -10.65 -9.94
CA ALA A 14 -8.70 -10.51 -11.40
C ALA A 14 -9.94 -9.78 -11.97
N ALA A 15 -11.13 -10.08 -11.46
CA ALA A 15 -12.37 -9.40 -11.83
C ALA A 15 -12.33 -7.91 -11.45
N MET A 16 -11.85 -7.58 -10.26
CA MET A 16 -11.70 -6.20 -9.80
C MET A 16 -10.66 -5.44 -10.64
N TYR A 17 -9.55 -6.08 -11.00
CA TYR A 17 -8.59 -5.50 -11.94
C TYR A 17 -9.21 -5.19 -13.31
N ALA A 18 -9.97 -6.13 -13.88
CA ALA A 18 -10.67 -5.92 -15.15
C ALA A 18 -11.70 -4.77 -15.05
N LEU A 19 -12.44 -4.70 -13.95
CA LEU A 19 -13.35 -3.60 -13.65
C LEU A 19 -12.62 -2.26 -13.55
N GLY A 20 -11.47 -2.22 -12.88
CA GLY A 20 -10.61 -1.04 -12.80
C GLY A 20 -10.12 -0.55 -14.18
N LEU A 21 -9.73 -1.47 -15.07
CA LEU A 21 -9.36 -1.13 -16.45
C LEU A 21 -10.52 -0.51 -17.24
N VAL A 22 -11.73 -1.03 -17.07
CA VAL A 22 -12.94 -0.49 -17.72
C VAL A 22 -13.28 0.90 -17.18
N LEU A 23 -13.18 1.09 -15.86
CA LEU A 23 -13.45 2.38 -15.21
C LEU A 23 -12.45 3.46 -15.62
N MET A 24 -11.16 3.14 -15.68
CA MET A 24 -10.15 4.09 -16.16
C MET A 24 -10.35 4.50 -17.62
N LYS A 25 -10.89 3.60 -18.47
CA LYS A 25 -11.24 3.94 -19.85
C LYS A 25 -12.47 4.84 -19.94
N LYS A 26 -13.46 4.64 -19.07
CA LYS A 26 -14.71 5.42 -19.08
C LYS A 26 -14.59 6.77 -18.37
N ILE A 27 -13.76 6.87 -17.33
CA ILE A 27 -13.62 8.07 -16.52
C ILE A 27 -12.21 8.66 -16.73
N PRO A 28 -12.08 9.66 -17.62
CA PRO A 28 -10.77 10.21 -18.01
C PRO A 28 -10.05 10.94 -16.86
N VAL A 29 -10.76 11.30 -15.79
CA VAL A 29 -10.16 11.86 -14.58
C VAL A 29 -9.24 10.84 -13.90
N LEU A 30 -9.64 9.56 -13.83
CA LEU A 30 -8.86 8.52 -13.16
C LEU A 30 -7.56 8.22 -13.92
N SER A 31 -7.62 8.19 -15.26
CA SER A 31 -6.43 8.02 -16.09
C SER A 31 -5.55 9.28 -16.14
N ARG A 32 -6.12 10.48 -16.00
CA ARG A 32 -5.38 11.74 -15.93
C ARG A 32 -4.52 11.88 -14.67
N PHE A 33 -4.98 11.34 -13.54
CA PHE A 33 -4.22 11.30 -12.29
C PHE A 33 -3.32 10.05 -12.16
N CYS A 34 -3.13 9.27 -13.24
CA CYS A 34 -2.28 8.07 -13.23
C CYS A 34 -2.66 7.03 -12.16
N ILE A 35 -3.93 7.01 -11.72
CA ILE A 35 -4.40 6.10 -10.69
C ILE A 35 -4.34 4.66 -11.23
N PRO A 36 -3.66 3.71 -10.56
CA PRO A 36 -3.54 2.33 -11.06
C PRO A 36 -4.90 1.60 -11.14
N ALA A 37 -5.12 0.82 -12.20
CA ALA A 37 -6.33 -0.02 -12.36
C ALA A 37 -6.67 -0.90 -11.14
N PRO A 38 -5.67 -1.62 -10.55
CA PRO A 38 -5.93 -2.46 -9.37
C PRO A 38 -6.50 -1.65 -8.20
N LEU A 39 -6.07 -0.40 -8.04
CA LEU A 39 -6.51 0.45 -6.96
C LEU A 39 -7.98 0.88 -7.14
N VAL A 40 -8.35 1.27 -8.36
CA VAL A 40 -9.73 1.65 -8.69
C VAL A 40 -10.69 0.48 -8.44
N GLY A 41 -10.33 -0.71 -8.93
CA GLY A 41 -11.14 -1.91 -8.74
C GLY A 41 -11.24 -2.32 -7.27
N GLY A 42 -10.11 -2.29 -6.56
CA GLY A 42 -10.04 -2.59 -5.13
C GLY A 42 -10.86 -1.60 -4.29
N LEU A 43 -10.84 -0.31 -4.61
CA LEU A 43 -11.62 0.71 -3.92
C LEU A 43 -13.13 0.50 -4.13
N CYS A 44 -13.56 0.17 -5.35
CA CYS A 44 -14.96 -0.19 -5.62
C CYS A 44 -15.41 -1.38 -4.76
N PHE A 45 -14.56 -2.41 -4.67
CA PHE A 45 -14.83 -3.57 -3.83
C PHE A 45 -14.85 -3.23 -2.34
N ALA A 46 -13.90 -2.43 -1.87
CA ALA A 46 -13.81 -2.01 -0.48
C ALA A 46 -15.07 -1.25 -0.07
N ILE A 47 -15.53 -0.28 -0.87
CA ILE A 47 -16.77 0.47 -0.62
C ILE A 47 -17.97 -0.47 -0.57
N PHE A 48 -18.09 -1.40 -1.53
CA PHE A 48 -19.17 -2.38 -1.56
C PHE A 48 -19.17 -3.26 -0.30
N ASN A 49 -18.01 -3.80 0.08
CA ASN A 49 -17.86 -4.63 1.26
C ASN A 49 -18.14 -3.85 2.55
N THR A 50 -17.71 -2.59 2.63
CA THR A 50 -18.01 -1.71 3.78
C THR A 50 -19.50 -1.45 3.92
N ILE A 51 -20.23 -1.25 2.82
CA ILE A 51 -21.70 -1.08 2.86
C ILE A 51 -22.36 -2.36 3.39
N LEU A 52 -22.00 -3.53 2.85
CA LEU A 52 -22.53 -4.82 3.29
C LEU A 52 -22.28 -5.11 4.77
N TYR A 53 -21.07 -4.75 5.24
CA TYR A 53 -20.70 -4.86 6.64
C TYR A 53 -21.52 -3.91 7.52
N ALA A 54 -21.64 -2.64 7.13
CA ALA A 54 -22.38 -1.62 7.87
C ALA A 54 -23.89 -1.90 7.95
N THR A 55 -24.48 -2.51 6.93
CA THR A 55 -25.90 -2.92 6.91
C THR A 55 -26.14 -4.27 7.59
N GLY A 56 -25.10 -4.93 8.10
CA GLY A 56 -25.18 -6.23 8.77
C GLY A 56 -25.64 -7.38 7.86
N THR A 57 -25.59 -7.19 6.54
CA THR A 57 -26.18 -8.13 5.57
C THR A 57 -25.25 -9.32 5.33
N ALA A 58 -23.95 -9.06 5.20
CA ALA A 58 -22.94 -10.10 5.05
C ALA A 58 -21.56 -9.57 5.44
N VAL A 59 -20.74 -10.45 6.02
CA VAL A 59 -19.30 -10.24 6.21
C VAL A 59 -18.59 -11.15 5.23
N ILE A 60 -17.87 -10.57 4.27
CA ILE A 60 -17.08 -11.32 3.29
C ILE A 60 -15.63 -11.38 3.79
N THR A 61 -15.12 -12.59 3.93
CA THR A 61 -13.71 -12.84 4.26
C THR A 61 -13.04 -13.62 3.15
N PHE A 62 -11.73 -13.43 2.99
CA PHE A 62 -10.95 -14.02 1.91
C PHE A 62 -9.75 -14.73 2.52
N ASP A 63 -9.35 -15.82 1.89
CA ASP A 63 -8.05 -16.45 2.13
C ASP A 63 -6.96 -15.64 1.43
N ASP A 64 -6.02 -15.10 2.21
CA ASP A 64 -4.91 -14.25 1.77
C ASP A 64 -3.60 -15.03 1.52
N THR A 65 -3.62 -16.36 1.57
CA THR A 65 -2.42 -17.21 1.37
C THR A 65 -1.70 -16.87 0.06
N LEU A 66 -2.44 -16.67 -1.04
CA LEU A 66 -1.85 -16.34 -2.34
C LEU A 66 -1.29 -14.92 -2.41
N GLN A 67 -1.78 -13.99 -1.59
CA GLN A 67 -1.30 -12.60 -1.55
C GLN A 67 0.18 -12.57 -1.18
N THR A 68 0.56 -13.29 -0.11
CA THR A 68 1.96 -13.38 0.34
C THR A 68 2.86 -13.97 -0.73
N VAL A 69 2.41 -15.03 -1.40
CA VAL A 69 3.17 -15.66 -2.50
C VAL A 69 3.41 -14.67 -3.65
N PHE A 70 2.36 -13.96 -4.09
CA PHE A 70 2.51 -12.96 -5.15
C PHE A 70 3.35 -11.76 -4.73
N MET A 71 3.26 -11.33 -3.48
CA MET A 71 4.06 -10.23 -2.95
C MET A 71 5.54 -10.59 -2.94
N ILE A 72 5.89 -11.82 -2.53
CA ILE A 72 7.27 -12.34 -2.61
C ILE A 72 7.75 -12.36 -4.06
N PHE A 73 6.96 -12.90 -5.01
CA PHE A 73 7.33 -12.90 -6.42
C PHE A 73 7.52 -11.48 -6.98
N PHE A 74 6.64 -10.55 -6.64
CA PHE A 74 6.73 -9.17 -7.07
C PHE A 74 8.02 -8.50 -6.57
N PHE A 75 8.27 -8.52 -5.26
CA PHE A 75 9.47 -7.87 -4.72
C PHE A 75 10.77 -8.56 -5.17
N THR A 76 10.75 -9.88 -5.34
CA THR A 76 11.88 -10.64 -5.87
C THR A 76 12.19 -10.23 -7.31
N THR A 77 11.18 -10.12 -8.18
CA THR A 77 11.38 -9.70 -9.58
C THR A 77 11.80 -8.23 -9.70
N VAL A 78 11.25 -7.34 -8.88
CA VAL A 78 11.72 -5.94 -8.77
C VAL A 78 13.19 -5.90 -8.36
N GLY A 79 13.59 -6.71 -7.37
CA GLY A 79 14.98 -6.84 -6.95
C GLY A 79 15.90 -7.32 -8.07
N PHE A 80 15.49 -8.33 -8.84
CA PHE A 80 16.27 -8.83 -9.99
C PHE A 80 16.31 -7.88 -11.19
N THR A 81 15.36 -6.94 -11.29
CA THR A 81 15.37 -5.92 -12.34
C THR A 81 16.46 -4.87 -12.14
N VAL A 82 17.08 -4.82 -10.95
CA VAL A 82 18.17 -3.91 -10.63
C VAL A 82 19.42 -4.24 -11.47
N SER A 83 19.77 -3.33 -12.37
CA SER A 83 21.01 -3.41 -13.14
C SER A 83 22.19 -2.85 -12.34
N ILE A 84 23.04 -3.73 -11.81
CA ILE A 84 24.30 -3.35 -11.13
C ILE A 84 25.18 -2.44 -12.01
N PRO A 85 25.35 -2.70 -13.33
CA PRO A 85 26.09 -1.80 -14.20
C PRO A 85 25.50 -0.39 -14.29
N MET A 86 24.16 -0.26 -14.36
CA MET A 86 23.51 1.06 -14.38
C MET A 86 23.62 1.78 -13.04
N LEU A 87 23.55 1.05 -11.92
CA LEU A 87 23.77 1.62 -10.58
C LEU A 87 25.19 2.19 -10.44
N LEU A 88 26.20 1.44 -10.87
CA LEU A 88 27.59 1.89 -10.82
C LEU A 88 27.83 3.10 -11.75
N LYS A 89 27.29 3.06 -12.97
CA LYS A 89 27.37 4.16 -13.94
C LYS A 89 26.71 5.45 -13.42
N SER A 90 25.64 5.31 -12.65
CA SER A 90 24.89 6.42 -12.06
C SER A 90 25.25 6.68 -10.59
N GLY A 91 26.35 6.11 -10.10
CA GLY A 91 26.64 5.98 -8.67
C GLY A 91 26.58 7.30 -7.88
N LYS A 92 27.09 8.40 -8.46
CA LYS A 92 27.02 9.73 -7.81
C LYS A 92 25.57 10.19 -7.60
N SER A 93 24.71 10.04 -8.61
CA SER A 93 23.29 10.40 -8.52
C SER A 93 22.53 9.46 -7.58
N VAL A 94 22.84 8.16 -7.59
CA VAL A 94 22.24 7.16 -6.70
C VAL A 94 22.59 7.44 -5.24
N ILE A 95 23.87 7.72 -4.94
CA ILE A 95 24.31 8.07 -3.57
C ILE A 95 23.70 9.39 -3.12
N MET A 96 23.65 10.40 -4.00
CA MET A 96 22.99 11.67 -3.68
C MET A 96 21.51 11.48 -3.37
N LEU A 97 20.79 10.70 -4.18
CA LEU A 97 19.39 10.35 -3.94
C LEU A 97 19.24 9.60 -2.62
N LEU A 98 20.12 8.64 -2.32
CA LEU A 98 20.10 7.89 -1.07
C LEU A 98 20.25 8.82 0.14
N ILE A 99 21.23 9.73 0.12
CA ILE A 99 21.43 10.70 1.20
C ILE A 99 20.19 11.58 1.36
N LEU A 100 19.67 12.10 0.25
CA LEU A 100 18.48 12.96 0.27
C LEU A 100 17.26 12.20 0.82
N SER A 101 17.05 10.95 0.40
CA SER A 101 15.99 10.09 0.90
C SER A 101 16.15 9.81 2.40
N VAL A 102 17.35 9.51 2.89
CA VAL A 102 17.60 9.31 4.33
C VAL A 102 17.27 10.57 5.14
N VAL A 103 17.70 11.74 4.67
CA VAL A 103 17.36 13.01 5.32
C VAL A 103 15.85 13.23 5.32
N MET A 104 15.17 12.98 4.19
CA MET A 104 13.72 13.10 4.08
C MET A 104 12.98 12.09 4.98
N ILE A 105 13.48 10.86 5.14
CA ILE A 105 12.94 9.87 6.07
C ILE A 105 12.99 10.42 7.50
N ILE A 106 14.15 10.92 7.93
CA ILE A 106 14.32 11.47 9.29
C ILE A 106 13.35 12.64 9.51
N LEU A 107 13.28 13.58 8.55
CA LEU A 107 12.37 14.72 8.65
C LEU A 107 10.89 14.30 8.68
N GLN A 108 10.47 13.37 7.81
CA GLN A 108 9.10 12.87 7.79
C GLN A 108 8.75 12.13 9.09
N ASN A 109 9.70 11.41 9.67
CA ASN A 109 9.47 10.69 10.92
C ASN A 109 9.37 11.67 12.09
N VAL A 110 10.24 12.68 12.17
CA VAL A 110 10.17 13.71 13.21
C VAL A 110 8.85 14.48 13.10
N VAL A 111 8.47 14.92 11.90
CA VAL A 111 7.23 15.67 11.70
C VAL A 111 6.00 14.80 11.90
N GLY A 112 5.93 13.63 11.27
CA GLY A 112 4.78 12.72 11.34
C GLY A 112 4.54 12.21 12.76
N SER A 113 5.58 11.66 13.38
CA SER A 113 5.51 11.16 14.76
C SER A 113 5.30 12.30 15.77
N GLY A 114 5.90 13.47 15.52
CA GLY A 114 5.72 14.66 16.35
C GLY A 114 4.28 15.18 16.32
N VAL A 115 3.66 15.26 15.14
CA VAL A 115 2.25 15.66 14.99
C VAL A 115 1.33 14.67 15.69
N MET A 116 1.56 13.36 15.53
CA MET A 116 0.75 12.35 16.24
C MET A 116 0.88 12.45 17.75
N ALA A 117 2.10 12.68 18.27
CA ALA A 117 2.32 12.89 19.70
C ALA A 117 1.59 14.15 20.20
N LEU A 118 1.60 15.25 19.45
CA LEU A 118 0.85 16.48 19.78
C LEU A 118 -0.66 16.27 19.77
N MET A 119 -1.16 15.36 18.94
CA MET A 119 -2.56 14.94 18.92
C MET A 119 -2.92 13.91 20.00
N GLY A 120 -1.96 13.51 20.84
CA GLY A 120 -2.16 12.49 21.88
C GLY A 120 -2.34 11.07 21.33
N LYS A 121 -1.88 10.81 20.11
CA LYS A 121 -1.94 9.52 19.42
C LYS A 121 -0.57 8.84 19.41
N ASP A 122 -0.56 7.54 19.14
CA ASP A 122 0.68 6.78 19.07
C ASP A 122 1.59 7.33 17.94
N PRO A 123 2.84 7.71 18.25
CA PRO A 123 3.82 8.16 17.26
C PRO A 123 4.03 7.18 16.10
N LEU A 124 3.78 5.89 16.29
CA LEU A 124 3.87 4.84 15.26
C LEU A 124 2.94 5.11 14.07
N TYR A 125 1.77 5.71 14.28
CA TYR A 125 0.90 6.13 13.16
C TYR A 125 1.53 7.27 12.34
N GLY A 126 2.42 8.05 12.95
CA GLY A 126 3.19 9.10 12.28
C GLY A 126 4.23 8.51 11.32
N LEU A 127 4.87 7.40 11.72
CA LEU A 127 5.74 6.61 10.85
C LEU A 127 4.95 5.97 9.70
N ALA A 128 3.78 5.41 10.01
CA ALA A 128 2.87 4.80 9.05
C ALA A 128 2.49 5.78 7.93
N CYS A 129 2.00 6.98 8.30
CA CYS A 129 1.61 8.02 7.34
C CYS A 129 2.81 8.79 6.74
N GLY A 130 3.97 8.72 7.37
CA GLY A 130 5.20 9.41 6.97
C GLY A 130 6.06 8.56 6.03
N SER A 131 7.29 8.25 6.45
CA SER A 131 8.29 7.64 5.57
C SER A 131 7.86 6.30 4.98
N ILE A 132 7.12 5.49 5.75
CA ILE A 132 6.68 4.15 5.33
C ILE A 132 5.79 4.25 4.08
N SER A 133 4.87 5.22 4.08
CA SER A 133 3.94 5.44 2.97
C SER A 133 4.50 6.34 1.88
N MET A 134 5.11 7.48 2.24
CA MET A 134 5.46 8.52 1.28
C MET A 134 6.78 8.28 0.54
N ILE A 135 7.74 7.59 1.18
CA ILE A 135 9.01 7.19 0.53
C ILE A 135 8.95 5.72 0.11
N GLY A 136 8.41 4.85 0.97
CA GLY A 136 8.33 3.42 0.70
C GLY A 136 7.16 3.00 -0.21
N GLY A 137 6.10 3.80 -0.28
CA GLY A 137 4.91 3.50 -1.06
C GLY A 137 4.10 2.31 -0.53
N PRO A 138 3.10 1.83 -1.32
CA PRO A 138 2.21 0.75 -0.89
C PRO A 138 2.94 -0.55 -0.58
N GLY A 139 4.10 -0.78 -1.22
CA GLY A 139 4.89 -1.99 -1.01
C GLY A 139 5.57 -2.04 0.35
N THR A 140 6.25 -0.97 0.75
CA THR A 140 6.83 -0.88 2.09
C THR A 140 5.75 -0.81 3.17
N ALA A 141 4.63 -0.11 2.91
CA ALA A 141 3.49 -0.10 3.82
C ALA A 141 2.92 -1.50 4.08
N ALA A 142 2.77 -2.33 3.04
CA ALA A 142 2.31 -3.71 3.18
C ALA A 142 3.36 -4.62 3.85
N GLY A 143 4.66 -4.38 3.62
CA GLY A 143 5.74 -5.18 4.19
C GLY A 143 6.04 -4.88 5.65
N ILE A 144 6.04 -3.60 6.05
CA ILE A 144 6.40 -3.12 7.40
C ILE A 144 5.16 -2.89 8.27
N GLY A 145 3.97 -2.81 7.68
CA GLY A 145 2.71 -2.68 8.42
C GLY A 145 2.55 -3.66 9.58
N PRO A 146 2.78 -4.98 9.38
CA PRO A 146 2.64 -5.97 10.45
C PRO A 146 3.58 -5.72 11.63
N ASP A 147 4.77 -5.15 11.39
CA ASP A 147 5.70 -4.78 12.44
C ASP A 147 5.18 -3.59 13.28
N LEU A 148 4.42 -2.67 12.67
CA LEU A 148 3.75 -1.58 13.40
C LEU A 148 2.64 -2.13 14.31
N ASP A 149 1.85 -3.07 13.80
CA ASP A 149 0.81 -3.74 14.58
C ASP A 149 1.42 -4.52 15.75
N ALA A 150 2.52 -5.24 15.51
CA ALA A 150 3.27 -5.96 16.55
C ALA A 150 3.91 -5.01 17.58
N ALA A 151 4.28 -3.80 17.18
CA ALA A 151 4.82 -2.76 18.06
C ALA A 151 3.75 -2.07 18.93
N GLY A 152 2.46 -2.39 18.74
CA GLY A 152 1.36 -1.89 19.58
C GLY A 152 0.44 -0.87 18.89
N ALA A 153 0.74 -0.47 17.66
CA ALA A 153 -0.14 0.41 16.88
C ALA A 153 -1.27 -0.39 16.23
N ILE A 154 -2.37 -0.59 16.96
CA ILE A 154 -3.52 -1.37 16.49
C ILE A 154 -4.04 -0.79 15.15
N GLY A 155 -4.01 -1.60 14.09
CA GLY A 155 -4.41 -1.19 12.74
C GLY A 155 -3.31 -0.40 12.00
N GLY A 156 -2.06 -0.49 12.43
CA GLY A 156 -0.90 0.18 11.84
C GLY A 156 -0.71 -0.18 10.37
N THR A 157 -0.89 -1.46 10.00
CA THR A 157 -0.87 -1.89 8.59
C THR A 157 -1.95 -1.16 7.78
N THR A 158 -3.17 -1.11 8.30
CA THR A 158 -4.29 -0.48 7.59
C THR A 158 -4.05 1.01 7.38
N VAL A 159 -3.54 1.70 8.40
CA VAL A 159 -3.20 3.14 8.31
C VAL A 159 -2.08 3.37 7.30
N ALA A 160 -1.01 2.57 7.34
CA ALA A 160 0.11 2.70 6.40
C ALA A 160 -0.36 2.45 4.95
N VAL A 161 -1.08 1.36 4.69
CA VAL A 161 -1.55 1.03 3.34
C VAL A 161 -2.55 2.07 2.83
N ALA A 162 -3.44 2.57 3.69
CA ALA A 162 -4.36 3.65 3.34
C ALA A 162 -3.62 4.95 3.01
N ALA A 163 -2.66 5.36 3.84
CA ALA A 163 -1.87 6.57 3.60
C ALA A 163 -1.06 6.49 2.29
N ALA A 164 -0.41 5.34 2.04
CA ALA A 164 0.31 5.10 0.79
C ALA A 164 -0.62 5.12 -0.43
N THR A 165 -1.86 4.66 -0.27
CA THR A 165 -2.89 4.68 -1.31
C THR A 165 -3.38 6.10 -1.60
N PHE A 166 -3.57 6.93 -0.57
CA PHE A 166 -3.98 8.33 -0.73
C PHE A 166 -2.88 9.21 -1.33
N GLY A 167 -1.61 8.83 -1.16
CA GLY A 167 -0.47 9.55 -1.71
C GLY A 167 -0.18 9.26 -3.19
N LEU A 168 -0.83 8.26 -3.79
CA LEU A 168 -0.76 7.94 -5.23
C LEU A 168 -1.64 8.88 -6.07
#